data_AF-A0A7X8LKF7-F1
#
_entry.id   AF-A0A7X8LKF7-F1
#
_cell.length_a   1.000
_cell.length_b   1.000
_cell.length_c   1.000
_cell.angle_alpha   90.00
_cell.angle_beta   90.00
_cell.angle_gamma   90.00
#
_symmetry.space_group_name_H-M   'P 1'
#
loop_
_entity.id
_entity.type
_entity.pdbx_description
1 polymer ?
#
loop_
_entity_poly.entity_id
_entity_poly.type
_entity_poly.pdbx_seq_one_letter_code
_entity_poly.pdbx_strand_id
1 'polypeptide(L)'
;AAILLSDPGRAVVAAPLLRIRVTKLDRILPAYLNWYLRQQDAQIYLTSRAKGTAQKMISKQTLDGLEVALPPLPIQAQIVTLAKLATHEQHLLHTLASKRKQYISTLMMQLAKGFRI
;
A
#
# COMPACT_ATOMS: atom_id res chain seq x y z
N ALA A 1 -5.69 3.41 3.56
CA ALA A 1 -5.94 4.36 2.45
C ALA A 1 -5.35 3.80 1.15
N ALA A 2 -6.01 3.99 -0.01
CA ALA A 2 -5.46 3.61 -1.31
C ALA A 2 -4.63 4.78 -1.87
N ILE A 3 -3.42 4.52 -2.36
CA ILE A 3 -2.54 5.55 -2.94
C ILE A 3 -2.46 5.28 -4.44
N LEU A 4 -2.84 6.28 -5.25
CA LEU A 4 -2.72 6.22 -6.70
C LEU A 4 -1.27 6.45 -7.11
N LEU A 5 -0.69 5.45 -7.77
CA LEU A 5 0.73 5.41 -8.15
C LEU A 5 0.99 5.94 -9.58
N SER A 6 -0.03 5.89 -10.44
CA SER A 6 0.02 6.32 -11.84
C SER A 6 -0.51 7.75 -11.97
N ASP A 7 0.09 8.53 -12.88
CA ASP A 7 -0.45 9.85 -13.24
C ASP A 7 -1.84 9.67 -13.86
N PRO A 8 -2.92 10.14 -13.22
CA PRO A 8 -4.27 9.97 -13.75
C PRO A 8 -4.56 10.89 -14.94
N GLY A 9 -3.58 11.69 -15.40
CA GLY A 9 -3.79 12.72 -16.40
C GLY A 9 -4.63 13.87 -15.84
N ARG A 10 -5.63 14.35 -16.60
CA ARG A 10 -6.59 15.35 -16.09
C ARG A 10 -7.55 14.68 -15.09
N ALA A 11 -7.28 14.84 -13.81
CA ALA A 11 -8.16 14.38 -12.74
C ALA A 11 -8.51 15.51 -11.76
N VAL A 12 -9.76 15.52 -11.29
CA VAL A 12 -10.22 16.36 -10.20
C VAL A 12 -10.17 15.54 -8.91
N VAL A 13 -9.46 16.05 -7.91
CA VAL A 13 -9.36 15.42 -6.60
C VAL A 13 -10.64 15.74 -5.82
N ALA A 14 -11.58 14.78 -5.77
CA ALA A 14 -12.78 14.90 -4.95
C ALA A 14 -12.46 14.59 -3.47
N ALA A 15 -13.12 15.27 -2.54
CA ALA A 15 -12.98 14.95 -1.11
C ALA A 15 -13.37 13.48 -0.85
N PRO A 16 -12.66 12.75 0.03
CA PRO A 16 -11.61 13.20 0.96
C PRO A 16 -10.17 12.98 0.46
N LEU A 17 -9.92 12.97 -0.86
CA LEU A 17 -8.58 12.73 -1.41
C LEU A 17 -7.66 13.93 -1.20
N LEU A 18 -6.39 13.68 -0.86
CA LEU A 18 -5.35 14.69 -0.73
C LEU A 18 -4.26 14.48 -1.77
N ARG A 19 -3.82 15.57 -2.39
CA ARG A 19 -2.68 15.58 -3.32
C ARG A 19 -1.42 16.03 -2.61
N ILE A 20 -0.48 15.11 -2.42
CA ILE A 20 0.83 15.39 -1.84
C ILE A 20 1.82 15.62 -2.99
N ARG A 21 2.39 16.83 -3.07
CA ARG A 21 3.45 17.15 -4.03
C ARG A 21 4.78 17.24 -3.30
N VAL A 22 5.75 16.43 -3.73
CA VAL A 22 7.14 16.55 -3.26
C VAL A 22 7.78 17.76 -3.95
N THR A 23 8.12 18.79 -3.18
CA THR A 23 8.74 20.02 -3.71
C THR A 23 10.26 19.90 -3.85
N LYS A 24 10.91 19.00 -3.07
CA LYS A 24 12.37 18.84 -3.03
C LYS A 24 12.77 17.40 -3.38
N LEU A 25 12.77 17.06 -4.68
CA LEU A 25 13.18 15.72 -5.13
C LEU A 25 14.65 15.40 -4.79
N ASP A 26 15.49 16.44 -4.63
CA ASP A 26 16.90 16.29 -4.24
C ASP A 26 17.07 15.89 -2.76
N ARG A 27 15.99 15.90 -1.98
CA ARG A 27 16.00 15.52 -0.56
C ARG A 27 15.13 14.31 -0.25
N ILE A 28 14.04 14.12 -0.99
CA ILE A 28 13.12 13.01 -0.75
C ILE A 28 12.66 12.37 -2.05
N LEU A 29 12.78 11.05 -2.13
CA LEU A 29 12.25 10.28 -3.23
C LEU A 29 10.72 10.12 -3.07
N PRO A 30 9.91 10.42 -4.10
CA PRO A 30 8.47 10.21 -4.04
C PRO A 30 8.10 8.76 -3.70
N ALA A 31 8.90 7.80 -4.18
CA ALA A 31 8.72 6.38 -3.87
C ALA A 31 8.97 6.06 -2.39
N TYR A 32 9.94 6.73 -1.76
CA TYR A 32 10.22 6.58 -0.33
C TYR A 32 9.10 7.15 0.51
N LEU A 33 8.66 8.38 0.23
CA LEU A 33 7.52 8.99 0.91
C LEU A 33 6.28 8.10 0.83
N ASN A 34 6.03 7.54 -0.35
CA ASN A 34 4.90 6.63 -0.56
C ASN A 34 5.03 5.32 0.24
N TRP A 35 6.23 4.75 0.33
CA TRP A 35 6.50 3.60 1.21
C TRP A 35 6.32 3.97 2.68
N TYR A 36 6.78 5.15 3.09
CA TYR A 36 6.69 5.64 4.47
C TYR A 36 5.23 5.85 4.89
N LEU A 37 4.41 6.46 4.03
CA LEU A 37 2.98 6.65 4.27
C LEU A 37 2.17 5.34 4.33
N ARG A 38 2.74 4.24 3.81
CA ARG A 38 2.15 2.90 3.93
C ARG A 38 2.55 2.19 5.22
N GLN A 39 3.49 2.71 6.00
CA GLN A 39 3.86 2.11 7.27
C GLN A 39 2.72 2.18 8.26
N GLN A 40 2.67 1.18 9.14
CA GLN A 40 1.62 1.06 10.15
C GLN A 40 1.59 2.30 11.05
N ASP A 41 2.73 2.80 11.49
CA ASP A 41 2.82 3.99 12.34
C ASP A 41 2.26 5.24 11.66
N ALA A 42 2.61 5.44 10.38
CA ALA A 42 2.08 6.54 9.59
C ALA A 42 0.56 6.38 9.41
N GLN A 43 0.06 5.18 9.11
CA GLN A 43 -1.38 4.96 9.01
C GLN A 43 -2.12 5.12 10.34
N ILE A 44 -1.54 4.69 11.46
CA ILE A 44 -2.10 4.88 12.80
C ILE A 44 -2.15 6.37 13.13
N TYR A 45 -1.08 7.12 12.87
CA TYR A 45 -1.03 8.56 13.08
C TYR A 45 -2.10 9.27 12.23
N LEU A 46 -2.16 8.98 10.93
CA LEU A 46 -3.13 9.55 10.01
C LEU A 46 -4.57 9.19 10.39
N THR A 47 -4.80 7.95 10.85
CA THR A 47 -6.12 7.44 11.21
C THR A 47 -6.59 7.96 12.57
N SER A 48 -5.69 8.05 13.56
CA SER A 48 -6.01 8.56 14.92
C SER A 48 -6.31 10.05 14.92
N ARG A 49 -5.73 10.79 13.97
CA ARG A 49 -5.96 12.23 13.78
C ARG A 49 -6.94 12.54 12.65
N ALA A 50 -7.52 11.51 12.01
CA ALA A 50 -8.59 11.71 11.04
C ALA A 50 -9.88 12.10 11.77
N LYS A 51 -10.51 13.20 11.32
CA LYS A 51 -11.80 13.64 11.85
C LYS A 51 -12.94 13.04 11.01
N GLY A 52 -14.02 12.63 11.67
CA GLY A 52 -15.23 12.06 11.04
C GLY A 52 -15.37 10.54 11.26
N THR A 53 -16.47 10.12 11.89
CA THR A 53 -16.81 8.72 12.19
C THR A 53 -17.25 7.93 10.94
N ALA A 54 -17.82 8.61 9.94
CA ALA A 54 -18.33 7.99 8.71
C ALA A 54 -17.37 8.11 7.50
N GLN A 55 -16.60 9.20 7.41
CA GLN A 55 -15.53 9.38 6.43
C GLN A 55 -14.30 9.94 7.13
N LYS A 56 -13.23 9.15 7.21
CA LYS A 56 -11.96 9.56 7.81
C LYS A 56 -11.30 10.61 6.91
N MET A 57 -11.50 11.88 7.23
CA MET A 57 -10.84 12.99 6.53
C MET A 57 -9.50 13.29 7.19
N ILE A 58 -8.42 13.09 6.44
CA ILE A 58 -7.08 13.54 6.83
C ILE A 58 -7.01 15.04 6.49
N SER A 59 -6.75 15.87 7.50
CA SER A 59 -6.63 17.32 7.32
C SER A 59 -5.20 17.69 6.93
N LYS A 60 -4.99 18.81 6.20
CA LYS A 60 -3.64 19.33 5.91
C LYS A 60 -2.80 19.52 7.19
N GLN A 61 -3.43 19.98 8.27
CA GLN A 61 -2.79 20.14 9.59
C GLN A 61 -2.24 18.82 10.17
N THR A 62 -2.94 17.71 9.93
CA THR A 62 -2.47 16.37 10.33
C THR A 62 -1.22 15.98 9.54
N LEU A 63 -1.17 16.33 8.26
CA LEU A 63 -0.03 16.01 7.41
C LEU A 63 1.20 16.87 7.75
N ASP A 64 1.01 18.13 8.13
CA ASP A 64 2.09 19.02 8.57
C ASP A 64 2.75 18.56 9.87
N GLY A 65 2.02 17.83 10.73
CA GLY A 65 2.54 17.25 11.98
C GLY A 65 3.15 15.86 11.86
N LEU A 66 3.15 15.24 10.66
CA LEU A 66 3.73 13.93 10.46
C LEU A 66 5.27 14.04 10.41
N GLU A 67 5.93 13.57 11.47
CA GLU A 67 7.39 13.48 11.50
C GLU A 67 7.86 12.38 10.54
N VAL A 68 8.35 12.77 9.36
CA VAL A 68 8.93 11.83 8.39
C VAL A 68 10.43 11.74 8.61
N ALA A 69 10.92 10.54 8.95
CA ALA A 69 12.35 10.29 8.99
C ALA A 69 12.95 10.46 7.58
N LEU A 70 13.96 11.31 7.44
CA LEU A 70 14.56 11.62 6.14
C LEU A 70 16.03 11.15 6.08
N PRO A 71 16.29 9.85 5.85
CA PRO A 71 17.65 9.36 5.65
C PRO A 71 18.22 9.88 4.30
N PRO A 72 19.54 9.75 4.05
CA PRO A 72 20.14 10.13 2.78
C PRO A 72 19.49 9.41 1.58
N LEU A 73 19.45 10.07 0.41
CA LEU A 73 18.90 9.51 -0.84
C LEU A 73 19.31 8.06 -1.17
N PRO A 74 20.60 7.64 -1.04
CA PRO A 74 20.96 6.24 -1.33
C PRO A 74 20.25 5.25 -0.41
N ILE A 75 20.07 5.59 0.87
CA ILE A 75 19.34 4.76 1.84
C ILE A 75 17.85 4.72 1.51
N GLN A 76 17.26 5.87 1.14
CA GLN A 76 15.86 5.92 0.69
C GLN A 76 15.62 4.98 -0.50
N ALA A 77 16.53 4.97 -1.48
CA ALA A 77 16.43 4.09 -2.65
C ALA A 77 16.53 2.60 -2.28
N GLN A 78 17.43 2.25 -1.35
CA GLN A 78 17.56 0.88 -0.86
C GLN A 78 16.28 0.42 -0.13
N ILE A 79 15.73 1.25 0.76
CA ILE A 79 14.48 0.95 1.48
C ILE A 79 13.34 0.71 0.49
N VAL A 80 13.19 1.58 -0.51
CA VAL A 80 12.16 1.42 -1.56
C VAL A 80 12.34 0.12 -2.33
N THR A 81 13.58 -0.23 -2.66
CA THR A 81 13.90 -1.46 -3.40
C THR A 81 13.55 -2.70 -2.58
N LEU A 82 13.97 -2.74 -1.32
CA LEU A 82 13.66 -3.83 -0.40
C LEU A 82 12.15 -3.99 -0.21
N ALA A 83 11.42 -2.90 -0.06
CA ALA A 83 9.98 -2.93 0.07
C ALA A 83 9.26 -3.49 -1.17
N LYS A 84 9.73 -3.13 -2.38
CA LYS A 84 9.19 -3.68 -3.62
C LYS A 84 9.43 -5.19 -3.70
N LEU A 85 10.63 -5.64 -3.33
CA LEU A 85 10.97 -7.06 -3.31
C LEU A 85 10.08 -7.83 -2.32
N ALA A 86 9.94 -7.33 -1.08
CA ALA A 86 9.07 -7.95 -0.09
C ALA A 86 7.61 -8.02 -0.54
N THR A 87 7.09 -6.95 -1.17
CA THR A 87 5.72 -6.95 -1.73
C THR A 87 5.58 -7.98 -2.86
N HIS A 88 6.59 -8.11 -3.72
CA HIS A 88 6.59 -9.06 -4.81
C HIS A 88 6.63 -10.52 -4.31
N GLU A 89 7.47 -10.79 -3.32
CA GLU A 89 7.55 -12.09 -2.64
C GLU A 89 6.19 -12.49 -2.04
N GLN A 90 5.54 -11.58 -1.30
CA GLN A 90 4.21 -11.83 -0.73
C GLN A 90 3.16 -12.13 -1.81
N HIS A 91 3.20 -11.40 -2.93
CA HIS A 91 2.31 -11.64 -4.06
C HIS A 91 2.51 -13.04 -4.67
N LEU A 92 3.76 -13.47 -4.86
CA LEU A 92 4.09 -14.80 -5.36
C LEU A 92 3.62 -15.89 -4.40
N LEU A 93 3.86 -15.74 -3.10
CA LEU A 93 3.40 -16.68 -2.07
C LEU A 93 1.87 -16.79 -2.03
N HIS A 94 1.17 -15.67 -2.09
CA HIS A 94 -0.30 -15.66 -2.15
C HIS A 94 -0.84 -16.37 -3.41
N THR A 95 -0.19 -16.11 -4.55
CA THR A 95 -0.54 -16.76 -5.82
C THR A 95 -0.32 -18.27 -5.74
N LEU A 96 0.81 -18.70 -5.18
CA LEU A 96 1.14 -20.10 -4.98
C LEU A 96 0.13 -20.79 -4.05
N ALA A 97 -0.20 -20.17 -2.92
CA ALA A 97 -1.19 -20.68 -1.98
C ALA A 97 -2.57 -20.84 -2.64
N SER A 98 -2.99 -19.84 -3.43
CA SER A 98 -4.26 -19.88 -4.16
C SER A 98 -4.30 -21.01 -5.20
N LYS A 99 -3.23 -21.16 -5.99
CA LYS A 99 -3.11 -22.26 -6.96
C LYS A 99 -3.15 -23.64 -6.29
N ARG A 100 -2.44 -23.79 -5.17
CA ARG A 100 -2.43 -25.03 -4.39
C ARG A 100 -3.83 -25.38 -3.88
N LYS A 101 -4.56 -24.39 -3.36
CA LYS A 101 -5.95 -24.57 -2.90
C LYS A 101 -6.87 -25.02 -4.03
N GLN A 102 -6.77 -24.39 -5.21
CA GLN A 102 -7.55 -24.78 -6.38
C GLN A 102 -7.25 -26.22 -6.82
N TYR A 103 -5.97 -26.58 -6.92
CA TYR A 103 -5.55 -27.94 -7.30
C TYR A 103 -6.09 -29.02 -6.34
N ILE A 104 -5.95 -28.79 -5.03
CA ILE A 104 -6.48 -29.72 -4.02
C ILE A 104 -8.01 -29.81 -4.10
N SER A 105 -8.71 -28.69 -4.26
CA SER A 105 -10.17 -28.67 -4.42
C SER A 105 -10.62 -29.46 -5.64
N THR A 106 -9.89 -29.37 -6.77
CA THR A 106 -10.21 -30.15 -7.97
C THR A 106 -10.02 -31.66 -7.76
N LEU A 107 -8.94 -32.07 -7.08
CA LEU A 107 -8.70 -33.47 -6.73
C LEU A 107 -9.79 -34.02 -5.80
N MET A 108 -10.18 -33.26 -4.78
CA MET A 108 -11.27 -33.63 -3.88
C MET A 108 -12.59 -33.84 -4.62
N MET A 109 -12.93 -32.95 -5.56
CA MET A 109 -14.14 -33.10 -6.38
C MET A 109 -14.08 -34.31 -7.30
N GLN A 110 -12.91 -34.65 -7.86
CA GLN A 110 -12.73 -35.83 -8.70
C GLN A 110 -12.93 -37.12 -7.89
N LEU A 111 -12.32 -37.21 -6.70
CA LEU A 111 -12.49 -38.34 -5.79
C LEU A 111 -13.96 -38.49 -5.35
N ALA A 112 -14.63 -37.39 -4.97
CA ALA A 112 -16.03 -37.42 -4.58
C ALA A 112 -16.97 -37.88 -5.71
N LYS A 113 -16.66 -37.52 -6.97
CA LYS A 113 -17.44 -37.99 -8.13
C LYS A 113 -17.24 -39.47 -8.43
N GLY A 114 -16.09 -40.05 -8.05
CA GLY A 114 -15.83 -41.49 -8.18
C GLY A 114 -16.62 -42.38 -7.20
N PHE A 115 -17.27 -41.79 -6.19
CA PHE A 115 -18.07 -42.49 -5.18
C PHE A 115 -19.59 -42.35 -5.37
N ARG A 116 -20.06 -41.89 -6.54
CA ARG A 116 -21.49 -41.95 -6.87
C ARG A 116 -21.86 -43.39 -7.26
N ILE A 117 -22.42 -44.13 -6.31
CA ILE A 117 -23.19 -45.37 -6.48
C ILE A 117 -24.63 -44.99 -6.84
#